data_AF-A0A2D6RJ28-F1
#
_entry.id   AF-A0A2D6RJ28-F1
#
_cell.length_a   1.000
_cell.length_b   1.000
_cell.length_c   1.000
_cell.angle_alpha   90.00
_cell.angle_beta   90.00
_cell.angle_gamma   90.00
#
_symmetry.space_group_name_H-M   'P 1'
#
loop_
_entity.id
_entity.type
_entity.pdbx_description
1 polymer ?
#
loop_
_entity_poly.entity_id
_entity_poly.type
_entity_poly.pdbx_seq_one_letter_code
_entity_poly.pdbx_strand_id
1 'polypeptide(L)'
;MLQILTQASLCEADFNQKIDFVIEGFITKRMMTMVYADGGNGKSWLALALAKYCAPRMKQVFYLDFDNPLSVLKERKVHELLIAPYSNLHYVQRSKSPLPPFDLLRTLAENATANQFENMIFIVDSLRDFADVNNEAKIAMVMNLLKDIREAGGTILILGHSNKDGRNYQGSNAIRNSLDNMYQLKKRELSEGVGVILSVKKERAAIIDKAFDIDPNTLRLEEVDLIEAQASEQDLEFVNQIKHVLVREKQVGKGDLLNAAGYAKDDKTARARLEKYDGIYWQSTKRHTRIFYQLLQL
;
A
#
# COMPACT_ATOMS: atom_id res chain seq x y z
N MET A 1 -11.00 -5.31 -42.29
CA MET A 1 -11.38 -5.83 -40.95
C MET A 1 -10.39 -6.88 -40.46
N LEU A 2 -10.18 -7.99 -41.19
CA LEU A 2 -9.16 -9.00 -40.82
C LEU A 2 -7.75 -8.42 -40.68
N GLN A 3 -7.34 -7.52 -41.58
CA GLN A 3 -6.01 -6.89 -41.54
C GLN A 3 -5.74 -6.10 -40.25
N ILE A 4 -6.76 -5.43 -39.69
CA ILE A 4 -6.64 -4.70 -38.42
C ILE A 4 -6.40 -5.69 -37.27
N LEU A 5 -7.14 -6.80 -37.26
CA LEU A 5 -6.97 -7.85 -36.25
C LEU A 5 -5.60 -8.51 -36.36
N THR A 6 -5.12 -8.80 -37.58
CA THR A 6 -3.79 -9.38 -37.80
C THR A 6 -2.68 -8.42 -37.39
N GLN A 7 -2.81 -7.12 -37.67
CA GLN A 7 -1.84 -6.10 -37.24
C GLN A 7 -1.84 -5.88 -35.72
N ALA A 8 -2.99 -6.06 -35.06
CA ALA A 8 -3.13 -5.96 -33.61
C ALA A 8 -2.84 -7.29 -32.88
N SER A 9 -2.49 -8.36 -33.60
CA SER A 9 -2.23 -9.65 -33.00
C SER A 9 -0.88 -9.66 -32.27
N LEU A 10 -0.85 -10.31 -31.11
CA LEU A 10 0.36 -10.46 -30.31
C LEU A 10 1.44 -11.24 -31.08
N CYS A 11 2.68 -10.84 -30.86
CA CYS A 11 3.89 -11.52 -31.30
C CYS A 11 4.73 -11.97 -30.09
N GLU A 12 5.77 -12.77 -30.31
CA GLU A 12 6.64 -13.25 -29.24
C GLU A 12 7.25 -12.12 -28.40
N ALA A 13 7.56 -10.98 -29.03
CA ALA A 13 8.12 -9.82 -28.35
C ALA A 13 7.18 -9.22 -27.29
N ASP A 14 5.85 -9.35 -27.45
CA ASP A 14 4.87 -8.82 -26.50
C ASP A 14 4.90 -9.58 -25.15
N PHE A 15 5.41 -10.81 -25.14
CA PHE A 15 5.52 -11.64 -23.95
C PHE A 15 6.83 -11.43 -23.17
N ASN A 16 7.74 -10.58 -23.67
CA ASN A 16 9.01 -10.28 -22.99
C ASN A 16 8.87 -9.26 -21.85
N GLN A 17 7.64 -8.86 -21.49
CA GLN A 17 7.38 -7.95 -20.39
C GLN A 17 7.53 -8.67 -19.05
N LYS A 18 8.35 -8.11 -18.15
CA LYS A 18 8.49 -8.58 -16.77
C LYS A 18 7.57 -7.76 -15.87
N ILE A 19 7.00 -8.42 -14.86
CA ILE A 19 6.35 -7.74 -13.75
C ILE A 19 7.42 -6.93 -13.02
N ASP A 20 7.22 -5.62 -12.93
CA ASP A 20 8.10 -4.68 -12.24
C ASP A 20 7.31 -3.94 -11.17
N PHE A 21 7.96 -3.58 -10.08
CA PHE A 21 7.35 -2.94 -8.92
C PHE A 21 7.97 -1.58 -8.67
N VAL A 22 7.14 -0.61 -8.28
CA VAL A 22 7.61 0.63 -7.64
C VAL A 22 7.93 0.35 -6.17
N ILE A 23 7.09 -0.47 -5.52
CA ILE A 23 7.30 -1.02 -4.18
C ILE A 23 7.03 -2.51 -4.27
N GLU A 24 8.06 -3.31 -4.00
CA GLU A 24 8.02 -4.77 -4.11
C GLU A 24 6.87 -5.37 -3.29
N GLY A 25 6.06 -6.20 -3.94
CA GLY A 25 4.90 -6.82 -3.32
C GLY A 25 3.75 -5.86 -2.98
N PHE A 26 3.73 -4.62 -3.51
CA PHE A 26 2.63 -3.67 -3.31
C PHE A 26 2.22 -2.92 -4.59
N ILE A 27 3.04 -1.98 -5.05
CA ILE A 27 2.70 -1.13 -6.21
C ILE A 27 3.38 -1.71 -7.45
N THR A 28 2.65 -2.50 -8.21
CA THR A 28 3.11 -3.05 -9.49
C THR A 28 2.96 -2.00 -10.61
N LYS A 29 4.00 -1.82 -11.41
CA LYS A 29 3.97 -0.94 -12.58
C LYS A 29 2.97 -1.47 -13.62
N ARG A 30 2.38 -0.56 -14.40
CA ARG A 30 1.41 -0.87 -15.49
C ARG A 30 0.20 -1.67 -15.01
N MET A 31 -0.22 -1.47 -13.75
CA MET A 31 -1.38 -2.11 -13.15
C MET A 31 -2.29 -1.12 -12.44
N MET A 32 -3.56 -1.48 -12.33
CA MET A 32 -4.52 -0.79 -11.49
C MET A 32 -4.62 -1.45 -10.12
N THR A 33 -4.17 -0.73 -9.09
CA THR A 33 -4.25 -1.15 -7.69
C THR A 33 -5.24 -0.28 -6.94
N MET A 34 -6.23 -0.87 -6.27
CA MET A 34 -7.15 -0.13 -5.40
C MET A 34 -6.84 -0.39 -3.93
N VAL A 35 -6.82 0.67 -3.13
CA VAL A 35 -6.79 0.61 -1.67
C VAL A 35 -8.11 1.15 -1.12
N TYR A 36 -8.85 0.32 -0.39
CA TYR A 36 -10.13 0.71 0.18
C TYR A 36 -10.18 0.59 1.71
N ALA A 37 -10.87 1.53 2.34
CA ALA A 37 -11.15 1.56 3.77
C ALA A 37 -12.24 2.58 4.07
N ASP A 38 -12.77 2.57 5.29
CA ASP A 38 -13.65 3.63 5.78
C ASP A 38 -12.92 4.98 5.92
N GLY A 39 -13.70 6.05 6.12
CA GLY A 39 -13.17 7.37 6.45
C GLY A 39 -12.25 7.32 7.68
N GLY A 40 -11.24 8.18 7.73
CA GLY A 40 -10.33 8.29 8.88
C GLY A 40 -9.29 7.16 9.04
N ASN A 41 -9.29 6.13 8.17
CA ASN A 41 -8.35 5.01 8.30
C ASN A 41 -6.92 5.29 7.78
N GLY A 42 -6.66 6.47 7.20
CA GLY A 42 -5.32 6.83 6.71
C GLY A 42 -5.07 6.63 5.21
N LYS A 43 -6.12 6.38 4.39
CA LYS A 43 -5.99 6.25 2.92
C LYS A 43 -5.24 7.42 2.27
N SER A 44 -5.67 8.65 2.52
CA SER A 44 -5.02 9.83 1.94
C SER A 44 -3.61 10.04 2.50
N TRP A 45 -3.35 9.69 3.77
CA TRP A 45 -1.97 9.71 4.30
C TRP A 45 -1.06 8.73 3.57
N LEU A 46 -1.52 7.50 3.34
CA LEU A 46 -0.80 6.51 2.53
C LEU A 46 -0.58 7.02 1.11
N ALA A 47 -1.61 7.56 0.46
CA ALA A 47 -1.51 8.10 -0.89
C ALA A 47 -0.50 9.26 -1.00
N LEU A 48 -0.50 10.19 -0.03
CA LEU A 48 0.45 11.30 0.02
C LEU A 48 1.89 10.80 0.20
N ALA A 49 2.09 9.84 1.12
CA ALA A 49 3.39 9.22 1.35
C ALA A 49 3.89 8.43 0.12
N LEU A 50 2.99 7.73 -0.56
CA LEU A 50 3.29 7.02 -1.81
C LEU A 50 3.64 8.00 -2.94
N ALA A 51 2.94 9.13 -3.06
CA ALA A 51 3.27 10.15 -4.05
C ALA A 51 4.71 10.66 -3.85
N LYS A 52 5.08 10.96 -2.60
CA LYS A 52 6.45 11.33 -2.23
C LYS A 52 7.46 10.22 -2.54
N TYR A 53 7.14 8.98 -2.19
CA TYR A 53 8.00 7.82 -2.45
C TYR A 53 8.23 7.60 -3.94
N CYS A 54 7.20 7.80 -4.76
CA CYS A 54 7.23 7.62 -6.21
C CYS A 54 7.96 8.74 -6.94
N ALA A 55 7.99 9.96 -6.40
CA ALA A 55 8.59 11.12 -7.07
C ALA A 55 10.04 10.89 -7.57
N PRO A 56 10.97 10.32 -6.79
CA PRO A 56 12.32 10.01 -7.29
C PRO A 56 12.40 8.73 -8.16
N ARG A 57 11.32 7.94 -8.27
CA ARG A 57 11.31 6.61 -8.92
C ARG A 57 10.53 6.58 -10.24
N MET A 58 9.68 7.56 -10.46
CA MET A 58 8.77 7.66 -11.60
C MET A 58 9.07 8.90 -12.43
N LYS A 59 8.86 8.81 -13.75
CA LYS A 59 9.02 9.93 -14.67
C LYS A 59 8.07 11.07 -14.32
N GLN A 60 6.82 10.75 -14.01
CA GLN A 60 5.79 11.70 -13.57
C GLN A 60 4.91 11.07 -12.49
N VAL A 61 4.52 11.87 -11.51
CA VAL A 61 3.55 11.51 -10.47
C VAL A 61 2.38 12.48 -10.55
N PHE A 62 1.21 11.99 -10.92
CA PHE A 62 -0.02 12.76 -10.94
C PHE A 62 -0.90 12.38 -9.75
N TYR A 63 -1.12 13.31 -8.82
CA TYR A 63 -2.09 13.13 -7.73
C TYR A 63 -3.36 13.88 -8.09
N LEU A 64 -4.45 13.17 -8.34
CA LEU A 64 -5.76 13.72 -8.67
C LEU A 64 -6.63 13.73 -7.41
N ASP A 65 -6.64 14.86 -6.70
CA ASP A 65 -7.36 15.04 -5.42
C ASP A 65 -8.68 15.78 -5.60
N PHE A 66 -9.76 15.01 -5.57
CA PHE A 66 -11.12 15.50 -5.74
C PHE A 66 -11.99 15.36 -4.49
N ASP A 67 -11.43 14.85 -3.40
CA ASP A 67 -12.10 14.63 -2.12
C ASP A 67 -11.71 15.66 -1.05
N ASN A 68 -10.44 16.12 -1.01
CA ASN A 68 -9.95 16.96 0.09
C ASN A 68 -10.06 18.48 -0.19
N PRO A 69 -10.52 19.29 0.78
CA PRO A 69 -10.52 20.75 0.67
C PRO A 69 -9.12 21.35 0.89
N LEU A 70 -8.89 22.56 0.34
CA LEU A 70 -7.59 23.24 0.42
C LEU A 70 -7.08 23.46 1.87
N SER A 71 -7.97 23.66 2.84
CA SER A 71 -7.58 23.79 4.25
C SER A 71 -6.89 22.54 4.79
N VAL A 72 -7.43 21.36 4.47
CA VAL A 72 -6.83 20.06 4.84
C VAL A 72 -5.48 19.88 4.13
N LEU A 73 -5.35 20.32 2.88
CA LEU A 73 -4.07 20.24 2.17
C LEU A 73 -2.99 21.13 2.78
N LYS A 74 -3.37 22.32 3.26
CA LYS A 74 -2.50 23.22 4.01
C LYS A 74 -2.05 22.58 5.33
N GLU A 75 -2.98 22.00 6.08
CA GLU A 75 -2.67 21.31 7.34
C GLU A 75 -1.71 20.12 7.14
N ARG A 76 -1.88 19.38 6.04
CA ARG A 76 -1.01 18.26 5.65
C ARG A 76 0.27 18.69 4.93
N LYS A 77 0.54 20.00 4.82
CA LYS A 77 1.75 20.57 4.20
C LYS A 77 2.02 20.03 2.79
N VAL A 78 0.96 19.85 1.99
CA VAL A 78 1.06 19.27 0.64
C VAL A 78 2.01 20.09 -0.25
N HIS A 79 1.98 21.42 -0.12
CA HIS A 79 2.86 22.26 -0.91
C HIS A 79 4.33 22.03 -0.54
N GLU A 80 4.66 22.10 0.75
CA GLU A 80 6.02 22.03 1.26
C GLU A 80 6.62 20.62 1.13
N LEU A 81 5.80 19.57 1.24
CA LEU A 81 6.27 18.19 1.26
C LEU A 81 6.20 17.49 -0.10
N LEU A 82 5.35 17.95 -1.02
CA LEU A 82 5.15 17.33 -2.34
C LEU A 82 5.40 18.28 -3.51
N ILE A 83 4.75 19.43 -3.55
CA ILE A 83 4.76 20.29 -4.75
C ILE A 83 6.09 21.05 -4.91
N ALA A 84 6.55 21.71 -3.84
CA ALA A 84 7.77 22.51 -3.87
C ALA A 84 9.06 21.67 -4.07
N PRO A 85 9.21 20.48 -3.45
CA PRO A 85 10.44 19.69 -3.59
C PRO A 85 10.54 18.86 -4.88
N TYR A 86 9.42 18.57 -5.56
CA TYR A 86 9.39 17.61 -6.67
C TYR A 86 8.71 18.21 -7.91
N SER A 87 9.51 18.64 -8.89
CA SER A 87 9.01 19.26 -10.14
C SER A 87 8.23 18.31 -11.05
N ASN A 88 8.42 17.00 -10.88
CA ASN A 88 7.72 15.92 -11.60
C ASN A 88 6.50 15.38 -10.83
N LEU A 89 6.15 15.99 -9.70
CA LEU A 89 4.94 15.67 -8.95
C LEU A 89 3.91 16.77 -9.17
N HIS A 90 2.83 16.39 -9.84
CA HIS A 90 1.73 17.27 -10.19
C HIS A 90 0.51 16.97 -9.31
N TYR A 91 0.23 17.86 -8.36
CA TYR A 91 -0.94 17.76 -7.50
C TYR A 91 -2.11 18.55 -8.10
N VAL A 92 -3.11 17.83 -8.61
CA VAL A 92 -4.29 18.39 -9.26
C VAL A 92 -5.46 18.32 -8.28
N GLN A 93 -5.82 19.47 -7.69
CA GLN A 93 -6.97 19.57 -6.81
C GLN A 93 -8.22 20.01 -7.59
N ARG A 94 -9.40 19.50 -7.21
CA ARG A 94 -10.70 19.77 -7.89
C ARG A 94 -10.95 21.23 -8.30
N SER A 95 -10.67 22.20 -7.43
CA SER A 95 -10.88 23.64 -7.67
C SER A 95 -9.93 24.25 -8.73
N LYS A 96 -8.83 23.55 -9.06
CA LYS A 96 -7.88 23.94 -10.09
C LYS A 96 -7.99 23.09 -11.36
N SER A 97 -8.78 22.01 -11.33
CA SER A 97 -9.01 21.19 -12.52
C SER A 97 -9.76 22.01 -13.59
N PRO A 98 -9.25 22.09 -14.82
CA PRO A 98 -9.95 22.78 -15.91
C PRO A 98 -11.18 22.00 -16.41
N LEU A 99 -11.26 20.71 -16.07
CA LEU A 99 -12.30 19.79 -16.50
C LEU A 99 -13.02 19.17 -15.30
N PRO A 100 -14.30 18.82 -15.45
CA PRO A 100 -14.98 17.93 -14.53
C PRO A 100 -14.21 16.59 -14.37
N PRO A 101 -14.37 15.89 -13.24
CA PRO A 101 -13.58 14.69 -12.91
C PRO A 101 -13.64 13.60 -14.01
N PHE A 102 -14.83 13.31 -14.51
CA PHE A 102 -15.04 12.32 -15.57
C PHE A 102 -14.35 12.75 -16.88
N ASP A 103 -14.55 14.01 -17.29
CA ASP A 103 -13.97 14.53 -18.53
C ASP A 103 -12.44 14.58 -18.45
N LEU A 104 -11.87 14.86 -17.28
CA LEU A 104 -10.42 14.79 -17.06
C LEU A 104 -9.87 13.38 -17.36
N LEU A 105 -10.49 12.33 -16.80
CA LEU A 105 -10.09 10.96 -17.09
C LEU A 105 -10.34 10.58 -18.55
N ARG A 106 -11.44 11.06 -19.15
CA ARG A 106 -11.73 10.82 -20.56
C ARG A 106 -10.65 11.43 -21.45
N THR A 107 -10.25 12.67 -21.21
CA THR A 107 -9.18 13.32 -21.95
C THR A 107 -7.84 12.61 -21.76
N LEU A 108 -7.51 12.13 -20.56
CA LEU A 108 -6.30 11.33 -20.36
C LEU A 108 -6.34 10.02 -21.18
N ALA A 109 -7.47 9.31 -21.16
CA ALA A 109 -7.68 8.06 -21.91
C ALA A 109 -7.65 8.27 -23.43
N GLU A 110 -8.25 9.34 -23.94
CA GLU A 110 -8.21 9.70 -25.37
C GLU A 110 -6.79 9.95 -25.88
N ASN A 111 -5.87 10.34 -24.99
CA ASN A 111 -4.45 10.53 -25.28
C ASN A 111 -3.58 9.30 -24.92
N ALA A 112 -4.18 8.22 -24.43
CA ALA A 112 -3.52 6.99 -24.00
C ALA A 112 -3.12 6.12 -25.20
N THR A 113 -2.09 6.55 -25.94
CA THR A 113 -1.60 5.84 -27.13
C THR A 113 -0.22 5.23 -26.88
N ALA A 114 0.03 4.04 -27.45
CA ALA A 114 1.30 3.33 -27.33
C ALA A 114 1.82 3.24 -25.88
N ASN A 115 2.98 3.81 -25.57
CA ASN A 115 3.58 3.81 -24.22
C ASN A 115 3.61 5.23 -23.62
N GLN A 116 2.62 6.07 -23.94
CA GLN A 116 2.58 7.49 -23.56
C GLN A 116 2.75 7.72 -22.05
N PHE A 117 2.25 6.80 -21.23
CA PHE A 117 2.27 6.90 -19.77
C PHE A 117 3.29 5.97 -19.11
N GLU A 118 4.25 5.46 -19.88
CA GLU A 118 5.34 4.62 -19.37
C GLU A 118 6.10 5.31 -18.23
N ASN A 119 6.33 4.56 -17.14
CA ASN A 119 6.93 5.05 -15.89
C ASN A 119 6.23 6.28 -15.29
N MET A 120 4.93 6.46 -15.51
CA MET A 120 4.10 7.44 -14.82
C MET A 120 3.17 6.75 -13.81
N ILE A 121 2.86 7.44 -12.72
CA ILE A 121 1.84 6.99 -11.75
C ILE A 121 0.72 8.02 -11.61
N PHE A 122 -0.51 7.53 -11.58
CA PHE A 122 -1.74 8.30 -11.35
C PHE A 122 -2.38 7.84 -10.05
N ILE A 123 -2.54 8.76 -9.10
CA ILE A 123 -3.23 8.52 -7.83
C ILE A 123 -4.61 9.19 -7.91
N VAL A 124 -5.66 8.39 -7.79
CA VAL A 124 -7.06 8.82 -7.91
C VAL A 124 -7.69 8.86 -6.51
N ASP A 125 -7.83 10.06 -5.93
CA ASP A 125 -8.36 10.30 -4.58
C ASP A 125 -9.64 11.15 -4.63
N SER A 126 -10.85 10.59 -4.54
CA SER A 126 -11.18 9.17 -4.43
C SER A 126 -12.13 8.73 -5.56
N LEU A 127 -12.21 7.43 -5.87
CA LEU A 127 -12.95 6.91 -7.03
C LEU A 127 -14.40 7.43 -7.14
N ARG A 128 -15.07 7.63 -6.00
CA ARG A 128 -16.46 8.11 -5.96
C ARG A 128 -16.65 9.53 -6.48
N ASP A 129 -15.57 10.33 -6.50
CA ASP A 129 -15.59 11.70 -7.03
C ASP A 129 -15.44 11.73 -8.55
N PHE A 130 -15.07 10.59 -9.15
CA PHE A 130 -14.94 10.42 -10.60
C PHE A 130 -16.14 9.69 -11.23
N ALA A 131 -16.87 8.88 -10.46
CA ALA A 131 -18.13 8.27 -10.88
C ALA A 131 -19.01 7.86 -9.70
N ASP A 132 -20.32 7.72 -9.94
CA ASP A 132 -21.22 7.03 -9.03
C ASP A 132 -20.86 5.53 -8.99
N VAL A 133 -20.16 5.14 -7.93
CA VAL A 133 -19.65 3.78 -7.73
C VAL A 133 -20.77 2.73 -7.62
N ASN A 134 -22.01 3.13 -7.30
CA ASN A 134 -23.14 2.20 -7.19
C ASN A 134 -23.87 2.02 -8.54
N ASN A 135 -23.62 2.90 -9.51
CA ASN A 135 -24.16 2.77 -10.86
C ASN A 135 -23.17 1.99 -11.74
N GLU A 136 -23.51 0.73 -12.03
CA GLU A 136 -22.64 -0.19 -12.78
C GLU A 136 -22.20 0.35 -14.14
N ALA A 137 -23.11 0.96 -14.91
CA ALA A 137 -22.77 1.51 -16.22
C ALA A 137 -21.78 2.68 -16.11
N LYS A 138 -22.03 3.61 -15.17
CA LYS A 138 -21.14 4.77 -14.96
C LYS A 138 -19.76 4.36 -14.48
N ILE A 139 -19.68 3.45 -13.52
CA ILE A 139 -18.39 3.02 -13.00
C ILE A 139 -17.65 2.13 -14.01
N ALA A 140 -18.35 1.31 -14.79
CA ALA A 140 -17.73 0.54 -15.87
C ALA A 140 -17.08 1.45 -16.92
N MET A 141 -17.73 2.59 -17.26
CA MET A 141 -17.14 3.59 -18.15
C MET A 141 -15.83 4.15 -17.56
N VAL A 142 -15.82 4.62 -16.31
CA VAL A 142 -14.61 5.15 -15.67
C VAL A 142 -13.51 4.10 -15.56
N MET A 143 -13.86 2.86 -15.19
CA MET A 143 -12.88 1.78 -15.11
C MET A 143 -12.28 1.43 -16.48
N ASN A 144 -13.01 1.59 -17.58
CA ASN A 144 -12.45 1.41 -18.92
C ASN A 144 -11.49 2.54 -19.30
N LEU A 145 -11.81 3.79 -18.97
CA LEU A 145 -10.87 4.91 -19.17
C LEU A 145 -9.54 4.69 -18.41
N LEU A 146 -9.61 4.17 -17.19
CA LEU A 146 -8.42 3.82 -16.41
C LEU A 146 -7.66 2.62 -17.02
N LYS A 147 -8.35 1.64 -17.62
CA LYS A 147 -7.69 0.57 -18.37
C LYS A 147 -6.92 1.12 -19.56
N ASP A 148 -7.48 2.07 -20.31
CA ASP A 148 -6.79 2.67 -21.45
C ASP A 148 -5.49 3.37 -21.00
N ILE A 149 -5.54 4.11 -19.89
CA ILE A 149 -4.35 4.73 -19.27
C ILE A 149 -3.32 3.66 -18.85
N ARG A 150 -3.77 2.54 -18.29
CA ARG A 150 -2.91 1.41 -17.92
C ARG A 150 -2.26 0.76 -19.15
N GLU A 151 -3.04 0.46 -20.19
CA GLU A 151 -2.52 -0.13 -21.45
C GLU A 151 -1.46 0.77 -22.08
N ALA A 152 -1.59 2.09 -21.94
CA ALA A 152 -0.59 3.05 -22.39
C ALA A 152 0.66 3.16 -21.49
N GLY A 153 0.85 2.25 -20.53
CA GLY A 153 2.02 2.17 -19.63
C GLY A 153 1.82 2.79 -18.25
N GLY A 154 0.64 3.35 -17.97
CA GLY A 154 0.36 4.02 -16.70
C GLY A 154 0.24 3.07 -15.52
N THR A 155 0.82 3.47 -14.39
CA THR A 155 0.59 2.81 -13.08
C THR A 155 -0.51 3.56 -12.35
N ILE A 156 -1.51 2.88 -11.81
CA ILE A 156 -2.70 3.56 -11.25
C ILE A 156 -2.96 3.07 -9.83
N LEU A 157 -3.00 4.01 -8.88
CA LEU A 157 -3.45 3.81 -7.52
C LEU A 157 -4.83 4.46 -7.34
N ILE A 158 -5.81 3.70 -6.89
CA ILE A 158 -7.19 4.17 -6.73
C ILE A 158 -7.55 4.10 -5.25
N LEU A 159 -8.01 5.21 -4.68
CA LEU A 159 -8.56 5.21 -3.32
C LEU A 159 -10.06 4.98 -3.39
N GLY A 160 -10.53 3.98 -2.66
CA GLY A 160 -11.95 3.66 -2.53
C GLY A 160 -12.43 3.68 -1.09
N HIS A 161 -13.74 3.69 -0.95
CA HIS A 161 -14.40 3.61 0.36
C HIS A 161 -14.82 2.18 0.65
N SER A 162 -14.89 1.82 1.92
CA SER A 162 -15.62 0.63 2.33
C SER A 162 -17.13 0.88 2.31
N ASN A 163 -17.91 -0.20 2.23
CA ASN A 163 -19.34 -0.16 2.49
C ASN A 163 -19.62 0.10 3.99
N LYS A 164 -20.89 0.22 4.38
CA LYS A 164 -21.29 0.56 5.76
C LYS A 164 -20.81 -0.43 6.84
N ASP A 165 -20.49 -1.67 6.47
CA ASP A 165 -20.00 -2.68 7.41
C ASP A 165 -18.46 -2.66 7.56
N GLY A 166 -17.75 -1.87 6.75
CA GLY A 166 -16.31 -1.69 6.76
C GLY A 166 -15.50 -2.88 6.22
N ARG A 167 -16.14 -4.01 5.92
CA ARG A 167 -15.49 -5.27 5.51
C ARG A 167 -15.20 -5.31 4.01
N ASN A 168 -16.12 -4.78 3.21
CA ASN A 168 -16.03 -4.80 1.75
C ASN A 168 -15.90 -3.40 1.17
N TYR A 169 -15.45 -3.30 -0.07
CA TYR A 169 -15.43 -2.03 -0.80
C TYR A 169 -16.86 -1.59 -1.13
N GLN A 170 -17.06 -0.28 -1.27
CA GLN A 170 -18.31 0.32 -1.73
C GLN A 170 -18.37 0.30 -3.27
N GLY A 171 -19.54 -0.07 -3.81
CA GLY A 171 -19.85 0.05 -5.22
C GLY A 171 -20.12 -1.28 -5.93
N SER A 172 -20.30 -1.23 -7.25
CA SER A 172 -20.59 -2.37 -8.11
C SER A 172 -19.38 -3.31 -8.27
N ASN A 173 -19.67 -4.59 -8.50
CA ASN A 173 -18.68 -5.62 -8.84
C ASN A 173 -17.86 -5.29 -10.10
N ALA A 174 -18.35 -4.41 -10.97
CA ALA A 174 -17.60 -3.90 -12.12
C ALA A 174 -16.25 -3.26 -11.73
N ILE A 175 -16.16 -2.67 -10.53
CA ILE A 175 -14.91 -2.14 -9.97
C ILE A 175 -13.91 -3.28 -9.77
N ARG A 176 -14.27 -4.25 -8.91
CA ARG A 176 -13.40 -5.38 -8.59
C ARG A 176 -13.01 -6.16 -9.85
N ASN A 177 -13.92 -6.36 -10.80
CA ASN A 177 -13.63 -7.09 -12.03
C ASN A 177 -12.62 -6.38 -12.92
N SER A 178 -12.61 -5.05 -12.90
CA SER A 178 -11.72 -4.24 -13.74
C SER A 178 -10.31 -4.08 -13.18
N LEU A 179 -10.15 -4.05 -11.86
CA LEU A 179 -8.86 -3.89 -11.18
C LEU A 179 -7.91 -5.06 -11.43
N ASP A 180 -6.60 -4.81 -11.30
CA ASP A 180 -5.61 -5.88 -11.28
C ASP A 180 -5.38 -6.35 -9.84
N ASN A 181 -5.14 -5.40 -8.94
CA ASN A 181 -4.81 -5.62 -7.54
C ASN A 181 -5.76 -4.85 -6.62
N MET A 182 -6.03 -5.38 -5.42
CA MET A 182 -6.89 -4.74 -4.44
C MET A 182 -6.45 -5.04 -3.01
N TYR A 183 -6.41 -4.00 -2.19
CA TYR A 183 -6.12 -4.05 -0.77
C TYR A 183 -7.27 -3.49 0.06
N GLN A 184 -7.54 -4.15 1.18
CA GLN A 184 -8.24 -3.51 2.30
C GLN A 184 -7.21 -2.87 3.22
N LEU A 185 -7.39 -1.59 3.51
CA LEU A 185 -6.58 -0.87 4.48
C LEU A 185 -7.27 -0.87 5.84
N LYS A 186 -6.50 -1.11 6.90
CA LYS A 186 -6.89 -0.90 8.30
C LYS A 186 -5.91 0.07 8.95
N LYS A 187 -6.44 0.98 9.76
CA LYS A 187 -5.60 1.81 10.63
C LYS A 187 -4.95 0.93 11.71
N ARG A 188 -3.69 1.19 11.98
CA ARG A 188 -2.96 0.69 13.14
C ARG A 188 -2.75 1.84 14.12
N GLU A 189 -3.01 1.60 15.40
CA GLU A 189 -2.77 2.61 16.43
C GLU A 189 -1.27 2.72 16.70
N LEU A 190 -0.78 3.95 16.68
CA LEU A 190 0.59 4.34 16.99
C LEU A 190 0.54 5.41 18.08
N SER A 191 1.59 5.48 18.91
CA SER A 191 1.77 6.60 19.84
C SER A 191 1.96 7.92 19.09
N GLU A 192 2.67 7.87 17.96
CA GLU A 192 2.90 9.00 17.05
C GLU A 192 2.85 8.52 15.60
N GLY A 193 2.32 9.36 14.71
CA GLY A 193 2.25 9.09 13.27
C GLY A 193 0.98 8.38 12.81
N VAL A 194 1.03 7.82 11.60
CA VAL A 194 -0.10 7.10 10.97
C VAL A 194 0.35 5.70 10.56
N GLY A 195 -0.13 4.69 11.28
CA GLY A 195 0.11 3.29 10.96
C GLY A 195 -1.00 2.72 10.09
N VAL A 196 -0.64 1.96 9.05
CA VAL A 196 -1.59 1.30 8.17
C VAL A 196 -1.20 -0.16 7.92
N ILE A 197 -2.20 -1.04 7.86
CA ILE A 197 -2.06 -2.44 7.47
C ILE A 197 -2.88 -2.66 6.21
N LEU A 198 -2.25 -3.23 5.20
CA LEU A 198 -2.84 -3.56 3.90
C LEU A 198 -2.99 -5.07 3.80
N SER A 199 -4.23 -5.54 3.68
CA SER A 199 -4.54 -6.94 3.43
C SER A 199 -4.99 -7.14 1.98
N VAL A 200 -4.35 -8.06 1.27
CA VAL A 200 -4.68 -8.39 -0.12
C VAL A 200 -6.10 -8.95 -0.20
N LYS A 201 -6.87 -8.46 -1.17
CA LYS A 201 -8.24 -8.90 -1.47
C LYS A 201 -8.41 -9.37 -2.90
N LYS A 202 -7.53 -8.99 -3.81
CA LYS A 202 -7.46 -9.43 -5.20
C LYS A 202 -6.04 -9.23 -5.70
N GLU A 203 -5.52 -10.16 -6.46
CA GLU A 203 -4.18 -10.10 -7.03
C GLU A 203 -4.15 -10.63 -8.47
N ARG A 204 -3.32 -9.99 -9.30
CA ARG A 204 -2.85 -10.50 -10.60
C ARG A 204 -1.33 -10.52 -10.72
N ALA A 205 -0.64 -9.85 -9.80
CA ALA A 205 0.80 -9.92 -9.60
C ALA A 205 1.09 -10.51 -8.21
N ALA A 206 2.36 -10.80 -7.93
CA ALA A 206 2.84 -11.30 -6.63
C ALA A 206 2.83 -10.19 -5.56
N ILE A 207 1.67 -9.60 -5.31
CA ILE A 207 1.45 -8.67 -4.21
C ILE A 207 1.24 -9.44 -2.91
N ILE A 208 1.62 -8.85 -1.79
CA ILE A 208 1.49 -9.47 -0.47
C ILE A 208 0.88 -8.47 0.51
N ASP A 209 0.42 -8.97 1.65
CA ASP A 209 0.06 -8.13 2.78
C ASP A 209 1.26 -7.24 3.16
N LYS A 210 0.99 -6.00 3.56
CA LYS A 210 2.01 -5.02 3.93
C LYS A 210 1.58 -4.21 5.15
N ALA A 211 2.54 -3.69 5.89
CA ALA A 211 2.30 -2.66 6.89
C ALA A 211 3.25 -1.49 6.67
N PHE A 212 2.75 -0.28 6.91
CA PHE A 212 3.53 0.93 6.79
C PHE A 212 3.28 1.88 7.94
N ASP A 213 4.34 2.53 8.39
CA ASP A 213 4.29 3.71 9.24
C ASP A 213 4.59 4.95 8.43
N ILE A 214 3.80 5.99 8.69
CA ILE A 214 3.86 7.26 7.98
C ILE A 214 4.07 8.35 9.02
N ASP A 215 5.16 9.10 8.86
CA ASP A 215 5.35 10.34 9.60
C ASP A 215 4.55 11.47 8.94
N PRO A 216 3.49 12.01 9.57
CA PRO A 216 2.65 13.04 8.99
C PRO A 216 3.37 14.38 8.79
N ASN A 217 4.51 14.61 9.45
CA ASN A 217 5.29 15.83 9.30
C ASN A 217 6.24 15.80 8.12
N THR A 218 6.66 14.61 7.69
CA THR A 218 7.64 14.43 6.61
C THR A 218 7.10 13.62 5.43
N LEU A 219 5.96 12.95 5.57
CA LEU A 219 5.44 11.94 4.65
C LEU A 219 6.44 10.80 4.37
N ARG A 220 7.37 10.54 5.30
CA ARG A 220 8.26 9.38 5.21
C ARG A 220 7.40 8.11 5.33
N LEU A 221 7.52 7.23 4.35
CA LEU A 221 6.88 5.92 4.31
C LEU A 221 7.91 4.86 4.73
N GLU A 222 7.64 4.15 5.82
CA GLU A 222 8.50 3.10 6.34
C GLU A 222 7.73 1.78 6.35
N GLU A 223 8.25 0.76 5.67
CA GLU A 223 7.68 -0.58 5.71
C GLU A 223 8.02 -1.22 7.05
N VAL A 224 7.01 -1.81 7.70
CA VAL A 224 7.13 -2.48 8.99
C VAL A 224 6.78 -3.95 8.81
N ASP A 225 7.44 -4.82 9.57
CA ASP A 225 7.10 -6.24 9.58
C ASP A 225 5.63 -6.45 9.98
N LEU A 226 4.92 -7.34 9.26
CA LEU A 226 3.50 -7.58 9.49
C LEU A 226 3.20 -8.15 10.89
N ILE A 227 4.07 -9.00 11.42
CA ILE A 227 3.90 -9.63 12.72
C ILE A 227 4.09 -8.58 13.83
N GLU A 228 5.04 -7.66 13.64
CA GLU A 228 5.19 -6.48 14.50
C GLU A 228 3.99 -5.54 14.41
N ALA A 229 3.55 -5.21 13.19
CA ALA A 229 2.40 -4.32 12.97
C ALA A 229 1.08 -4.89 13.52
N GLN A 230 0.97 -6.22 13.62
CA GLN A 230 -0.20 -6.91 14.19
C GLN A 230 -0.01 -7.32 15.65
N ALA A 231 1.07 -6.87 16.30
CA ALA A 231 1.34 -7.20 17.70
C ALA A 231 0.24 -6.65 18.62
N SER A 232 -0.27 -7.50 19.52
CA SER A 232 -1.14 -7.06 20.60
C SER A 232 -0.34 -6.38 21.72
N GLU A 233 -1.00 -5.64 22.62
CA GLU A 233 -0.33 -5.07 23.81
C GLU A 233 0.41 -6.14 24.63
N GLN A 234 -0.20 -7.31 24.79
CA GLN A 234 0.44 -8.45 25.47
C GLN A 234 1.66 -8.98 24.72
N ASP A 235 1.66 -8.90 23.39
CA ASP A 235 2.83 -9.28 22.60
C ASP A 235 3.95 -8.25 22.78
N LEU A 236 3.64 -6.95 22.80
CA LEU A 236 4.61 -5.88 23.02
C LEU A 236 5.23 -5.96 24.42
N GLU A 237 4.42 -6.20 25.45
CA GLU A 237 4.90 -6.41 26.82
C GLU A 237 5.81 -7.64 26.90
N PHE A 238 5.40 -8.76 26.30
CA PHE A 238 6.21 -9.98 26.22
C PHE A 238 7.55 -9.72 25.52
N VAL A 239 7.53 -9.06 24.35
CA VAL A 239 8.74 -8.71 23.59
C VAL A 239 9.69 -7.86 24.43
N ASN A 240 9.18 -6.84 25.13
CA ASN A 240 10.01 -5.98 25.98
C ASN A 240 10.66 -6.76 27.13
N GLN A 241 9.92 -7.64 27.80
CA GLN A 241 10.46 -8.49 28.86
C GLN A 241 11.57 -9.42 28.35
N ILE A 242 11.37 -10.05 27.18
CA ILE A 242 12.39 -10.90 26.55
C ILE A 242 13.61 -10.09 26.12
N LYS A 243 13.44 -8.93 25.49
CA LYS A 243 14.54 -8.02 25.11
C LYS A 243 15.37 -7.64 26.34
N HIS A 244 14.74 -7.31 27.47
CA HIS A 244 15.45 -6.97 28.71
C HIS A 244 16.36 -8.09 29.23
N VAL A 245 15.95 -9.36 29.10
CA VAL A 245 16.79 -10.50 29.46
C VAL A 245 17.95 -10.66 28.47
N LEU A 246 17.66 -10.65 27.17
CA LEU A 246 18.67 -10.86 26.13
C LEU A 246 19.70 -9.72 26.01
N VAL A 247 19.37 -8.49 26.43
CA VAL A 247 20.36 -7.39 26.52
C VAL A 247 21.43 -7.72 27.56
N ARG A 248 21.04 -8.35 28.68
CA ARG A 248 21.95 -8.72 29.77
C ARG A 248 22.75 -9.97 29.41
N GLU A 249 22.11 -10.92 28.74
CA GLU A 249 22.69 -12.21 28.42
C GLU A 249 22.75 -12.40 26.90
N LYS A 250 23.97 -12.35 26.35
CA LYS A 250 24.22 -12.39 24.89
C LYS A 250 23.53 -13.54 24.16
N GLN A 251 23.42 -14.71 24.81
CA GLN A 251 22.77 -15.89 24.24
C GLN A 251 22.19 -16.76 25.36
N VAL A 252 20.88 -17.02 25.33
CA VAL A 252 20.14 -17.68 26.43
C VAL A 252 19.35 -18.87 25.92
N GLY A 253 19.34 -19.98 26.68
CA GLY A 253 18.52 -21.15 26.36
C GLY A 253 17.02 -20.87 26.53
N LYS A 254 16.16 -21.40 25.65
CA LYS A 254 14.70 -21.18 25.64
C LYS A 254 14.03 -21.20 27.02
N GLY A 255 14.28 -22.25 27.80
CA GLY A 255 13.66 -22.41 29.12
C GLY A 255 14.16 -21.42 30.16
N ASP A 256 15.45 -21.05 30.10
CA ASP A 256 16.05 -20.11 31.04
C ASP A 256 15.65 -18.67 30.69
N LEU A 257 15.54 -18.37 29.40
CA LEU A 257 15.02 -17.09 28.90
C LEU A 257 13.59 -16.83 29.37
N LEU A 258 12.71 -17.82 29.20
CA LEU A 258 11.32 -17.71 29.66
C LEU A 258 11.25 -17.52 31.18
N ASN A 259 12.02 -18.30 31.93
CA ASN A 259 12.06 -18.19 33.39
C ASN A 259 12.55 -16.81 33.86
N ALA A 260 13.64 -16.31 33.25
CA ALA A 260 14.20 -15.00 33.56
C ALA A 260 13.25 -13.84 33.19
N ALA A 261 12.39 -14.04 32.18
CA ALA A 261 11.34 -13.09 31.81
C ALA A 261 10.05 -13.25 32.64
N GLY A 262 9.99 -14.18 33.61
CA GLY A 262 8.84 -14.37 34.49
C GLY A 262 7.80 -15.38 34.01
N TYR A 263 8.13 -16.19 33.00
CA TYR A 263 7.24 -17.21 32.43
C TYR A 263 7.66 -18.63 32.83
N ALA A 264 6.68 -19.54 32.95
CA ALA A 264 6.98 -20.95 33.17
C ALA A 264 7.72 -21.54 31.96
N LYS A 265 8.70 -22.43 32.20
CA LYS A 265 9.55 -22.98 31.14
C LYS A 265 8.75 -23.71 30.06
N ASP A 266 7.59 -24.26 30.42
CA ASP A 266 6.65 -25.04 29.63
C ASP A 266 5.38 -24.27 29.20
N ASP A 267 5.32 -22.96 29.45
CA ASP A 267 4.23 -22.09 29.01
C ASP A 267 4.14 -22.11 27.46
N LYS A 268 3.07 -22.74 26.96
CA LYS A 268 2.85 -22.91 25.51
C LYS A 268 2.63 -21.57 24.81
N THR A 269 1.97 -20.61 25.45
CA THR A 269 1.67 -19.29 24.88
C THR A 269 2.94 -18.46 24.78
N ALA A 270 3.75 -18.44 25.85
CA ALA A 270 5.03 -17.74 25.86
C ALA A 270 6.01 -18.35 24.84
N ARG A 271 6.05 -19.68 24.73
CA ARG A 271 6.85 -20.36 23.69
C ARG A 271 6.40 -20.03 22.27
N ALA A 272 5.09 -20.00 22.02
CA ALA A 272 4.53 -19.63 20.73
C ALA A 272 4.83 -18.16 20.39
N ARG A 273 4.75 -17.23 21.35
CA ARG A 273 5.17 -15.83 21.16
C ARG A 273 6.67 -15.72 20.87
N LEU A 274 7.50 -16.51 21.56
CA LEU A 274 8.94 -16.53 21.32
C LEU A 274 9.28 -16.96 19.89
N GLU A 275 8.55 -17.94 19.36
CA GLU A 275 8.66 -18.41 17.98
C GLU A 275 8.08 -17.40 16.98
N LYS A 276 6.93 -16.78 17.30
CA LYS A 276 6.26 -15.76 16.48
C LYS A 276 7.18 -14.59 16.14
N TYR A 277 8.02 -14.16 17.08
CA TYR A 277 8.90 -12.99 16.92
C TYR A 277 10.37 -13.35 16.63
N ASP A 278 10.65 -14.62 16.35
CA ASP A 278 11.96 -15.07 15.90
C ASP A 278 12.25 -14.61 14.47
N GLY A 279 13.46 -14.10 14.23
CA GLY A 279 13.84 -13.41 13.00
C GLY A 279 13.45 -11.92 12.95
N ILE A 280 12.65 -11.43 13.92
CA ILE A 280 12.22 -10.02 14.00
C ILE A 280 13.02 -9.29 15.08
N TYR A 281 12.95 -9.74 16.34
CA TYR A 281 13.65 -9.10 17.46
C TYR A 281 14.85 -9.91 17.95
N TRP A 282 14.83 -11.21 17.73
CA TRP A 282 15.87 -12.15 18.14
C TRP A 282 16.04 -13.23 17.09
N GLN A 283 17.12 -13.98 17.18
CA GLN A 283 17.38 -15.14 16.34
C GLN A 283 17.57 -16.38 17.20
N SER A 284 16.87 -17.45 16.86
CA SER A 284 17.06 -18.75 17.47
C SER A 284 18.15 -19.57 16.76
N THR A 285 18.93 -20.30 17.54
CA THR A 285 19.93 -21.26 17.06
C THR A 285 19.79 -22.57 17.80
N LYS A 286 19.68 -23.67 17.03
CA LYS A 286 19.57 -25.01 17.59
C LYS A 286 20.97 -25.60 17.79
N ARG A 287 21.28 -26.02 19.03
CA ARG A 287 22.49 -26.78 19.37
C ARG A 287 22.07 -28.09 20.01
N HIS A 288 22.27 -29.20 19.29
CA HIS A 288 21.73 -30.53 19.64
C HIS A 288 20.20 -30.48 19.88
N THR A 289 19.76 -30.76 21.11
CA THR A 289 18.35 -30.77 21.52
C THR A 289 17.88 -29.43 22.11
N ARG A 290 18.78 -28.45 22.28
CA ARG A 290 18.48 -27.16 22.92
C ARG A 290 18.39 -26.04 21.90
N ILE A 291 17.49 -25.11 22.15
CA ILE A 291 17.31 -23.89 21.35
C ILE A 291 17.81 -22.72 22.19
N PHE A 292 18.64 -21.89 21.58
CA PHE A 292 19.19 -20.68 22.18
C PHE A 292 18.73 -19.47 21.40
N TYR A 293 18.47 -18.36 22.09
CA TYR A 293 18.04 -17.11 21.51
C TYR A 293 19.06 -16.02 21.80
N GLN A 294 19.26 -15.12 20.84
CA GLN A 294 20.11 -13.94 20.95
C GLN A 294 19.40 -12.75 20.30
N LEU A 295 19.61 -11.53 20.81
CA LEU A 295 19.07 -10.34 20.16
C LEU A 295 19.61 -10.19 18.74
N LEU A 296 18.73 -9.81 17.82
CA LEU A 296 19.18 -9.25 16.56
C LEU A 296 19.74 -7.85 16.87
N GLN A 297 20.97 -7.59 16.41
CA GLN A 297 21.50 -6.23 16.46
C GLN A 297 20.68 -5.39 15.49
N LEU A 298 19.94 -4.42 16.01
CA LEU A 298 19.40 -3.30 15.25
C LEU A 298 20.51 -2.28 14.98
#